data_AF-A0A4P7NC85-F1
#
_entry.id   AF-A0A4P7NC85-F1
#
_cell.length_a   1.000
_cell.length_b   1.000
_cell.length_c   1.000
_cell.angle_alpha   90.00
_cell.angle_beta   90.00
_cell.angle_gamma   90.00
#
_symmetry.space_group_name_H-M   'P 1'
#
loop_
_entity.id
_entity.type
_entity.pdbx_description
1 polymer ?
#
loop_
_entity_poly.entity_id
_entity_poly.type
_entity_poly.pdbx_seq_one_letter_code
_entity_poly.pdbx_strand_id
1 'polypeptide(L)'
;MAATLRQLARPALRAPSRHLAAPAIPTSHTHDQHRRFLPAASRATFFSLPGNPLGPPAPAHLTARRRLPYQASSLYDIIADVDSYASFLPYCTHSRVTAWRPGPDGKGRWPAAGELTAGWGPVTETYTSRLYCIPGRIVEAVSGKGTPGISPAEAKECGINLDEIIPGTKASEGGLFESLVTRWAVTQEAGTGGSRPWADVELSIRYQFANPMYQVATASVANEMAGLMVNAFEKRAKDLLGAGRP
;
A
#
# COMPACT_ATOMS: atom_id res chain seq x y z
N MET A 1 -32.82 19.68 -51.94
CA MET A 1 -34.21 20.14 -51.75
C MET A 1 -34.27 20.92 -50.44
N ALA A 2 -34.98 22.04 -50.39
CA ALA A 2 -35.01 22.94 -49.24
C ALA A 2 -36.40 22.95 -48.57
N ALA A 3 -36.45 23.19 -47.26
CA ALA A 3 -37.60 23.82 -46.59
C ALA A 3 -37.20 24.33 -45.19
N THR A 4 -37.38 25.64 -44.97
CA THR A 4 -37.21 26.32 -43.69
C THR A 4 -38.57 26.88 -43.27
N LEU A 5 -39.00 26.69 -42.01
CA LEU A 5 -40.12 27.42 -41.40
C LEU A 5 -39.90 27.47 -39.88
N ARG A 6 -39.46 28.58 -39.28
CA ARG A 6 -40.14 29.87 -38.98
C ARG A 6 -41.26 29.81 -37.92
N GLN A 7 -41.01 30.62 -36.89
CA GLN A 7 -41.82 31.00 -35.72
C GLN A 7 -43.25 31.47 -36.05
N LEU A 8 -44.14 31.37 -35.05
CA LEU A 8 -45.14 32.40 -34.71
C LEU A 8 -45.27 32.53 -33.18
N ALA A 9 -45.77 33.66 -32.68
CA ALA A 9 -45.70 34.03 -31.25
C ALA A 9 -46.95 34.76 -30.73
N ARG A 10 -47.23 34.56 -29.42
CA ARG A 10 -48.02 35.43 -28.49
C ARG A 10 -49.52 35.65 -28.81
N PRO A 11 -50.39 35.84 -27.78
CA PRO A 11 -50.46 37.07 -26.96
C PRO A 11 -50.62 36.85 -25.43
N ALA A 12 -50.89 37.94 -24.70
CA ALA A 12 -50.97 38.03 -23.23
C ALA A 12 -52.30 38.68 -22.76
N LEU A 13 -52.39 39.07 -21.47
CA LEU A 13 -53.52 39.68 -20.73
C LEU A 13 -54.48 38.62 -20.10
N ARG A 14 -55.12 38.82 -18.92
CA ARG A 14 -55.21 40.00 -18.02
C ARG A 14 -55.53 39.54 -16.57
N ALA A 15 -55.16 40.33 -15.55
CA ALA A 15 -55.65 40.18 -14.17
C ALA A 15 -56.87 41.08 -13.90
N PRO A 16 -57.57 40.91 -12.75
CA PRO A 16 -57.97 42.09 -11.97
C PRO A 16 -57.73 41.97 -10.46
N SER A 17 -57.51 43.13 -9.83
CA SER A 17 -57.27 43.32 -8.38
C SER A 17 -58.49 43.92 -7.65
N ARG A 18 -58.53 43.80 -6.31
CA ARG A 18 -59.15 44.70 -5.30
C ARG A 18 -58.64 44.24 -3.92
N HIS A 19 -57.85 44.98 -3.14
CA HIS A 19 -58.15 46.20 -2.36
C HIS A 19 -59.35 46.03 -1.40
N LEU A 20 -59.36 46.46 -0.13
CA LEU A 20 -58.41 47.25 0.70
C LEU A 20 -57.90 46.36 1.90
N ALA A 21 -57.26 46.77 3.02
CA ALA A 21 -56.97 48.09 3.62
C ALA A 21 -55.74 48.06 4.59
N ALA A 22 -55.41 49.24 5.15
CA ALA A 22 -54.58 49.51 6.34
C ALA A 22 -55.31 50.64 7.14
N PRO A 23 -54.93 51.10 8.36
CA PRO A 23 -53.58 51.35 8.91
C PRO A 23 -53.35 50.53 10.23
N ALA A 24 -52.48 50.82 11.21
CA ALA A 24 -51.63 51.97 11.55
C ALA A 24 -50.36 51.57 12.36
N ILE A 25 -49.65 52.55 12.94
CA ILE A 25 -48.44 52.40 13.79
C ILE A 25 -48.59 53.30 15.03
N PRO A 26 -48.04 52.91 16.19
CA PRO A 26 -47.18 53.85 16.92
C PRO A 26 -45.83 53.26 17.41
N THR A 27 -44.81 54.11 17.31
CA THR A 27 -43.54 54.17 18.07
C THR A 27 -43.72 54.02 19.59
N SER A 28 -42.78 53.64 20.44
CA SER A 28 -41.37 53.18 20.38
C SER A 28 -41.03 52.67 21.80
N HIS A 29 -40.05 51.77 22.01
CA HIS A 29 -39.15 51.81 23.19
C HIS A 29 -38.03 50.76 23.10
N THR A 30 -36.82 51.15 23.53
CA THR A 30 -35.60 50.34 23.60
C THR A 30 -35.48 49.57 24.91
N HIS A 31 -35.29 48.24 24.87
CA HIS A 31 -34.51 47.56 25.92
C HIS A 31 -33.89 46.21 25.51
N ASP A 32 -32.59 46.15 25.74
CA ASP A 32 -31.65 45.03 26.00
C ASP A 32 -31.55 43.73 25.18
N GLN A 33 -30.30 43.23 25.20
CA GLN A 33 -29.82 42.06 24.49
C GLN A 33 -29.92 40.79 25.36
N HIS A 34 -30.53 39.73 24.85
CA HIS A 34 -30.11 38.36 25.21
C HIS A 34 -30.36 37.38 24.05
N ARG A 35 -29.41 37.33 23.10
CA ARG A 35 -29.29 36.16 22.20
C ARG A 35 -28.89 34.95 23.04
N ARG A 36 -29.88 34.13 23.42
CA ARG A 36 -29.61 32.77 23.88
C ARG A 36 -29.14 31.96 22.67
N PHE A 37 -27.83 31.75 22.59
CA PHE A 37 -27.23 30.81 21.64
C PHE A 37 -27.84 29.42 21.88
N LEU A 38 -28.45 28.85 20.84
CA LEU A 38 -28.72 27.41 20.82
C LEU A 38 -27.37 26.70 20.75
N PRO A 39 -27.07 25.74 21.64
CA PRO A 39 -25.80 25.02 21.60
C PRO A 39 -25.71 24.21 20.30
N ALA A 40 -24.50 24.14 19.75
CA ALA A 40 -24.23 23.39 18.53
C ALA A 40 -24.70 21.93 18.67
N ALA A 41 -25.32 21.39 17.62
CA ALA A 41 -25.70 19.98 17.57
C ALA A 41 -24.46 19.13 17.86
N SER A 42 -24.48 18.41 18.98
CA SER A 42 -23.41 17.51 19.40
C SER A 42 -23.18 16.48 18.30
N ARG A 43 -22.13 16.67 17.51
CA ARG A 43 -21.71 15.77 16.44
C ARG A 43 -21.33 14.45 17.10
N ALA A 44 -22.25 13.49 17.10
CA ALA A 44 -22.14 12.27 17.87
C ALA A 44 -20.80 11.56 17.58
N THR A 45 -19.90 11.62 18.56
CA THR A 45 -18.70 10.79 18.58
C THR A 45 -19.15 9.34 18.82
N PHE A 46 -19.46 8.65 17.73
CA PHE A 46 -19.56 7.20 17.74
C PHE A 46 -18.27 6.66 18.36
N PHE A 47 -18.43 5.78 19.35
CA PHE A 47 -17.32 5.21 20.11
C PHE A 47 -16.31 4.54 19.18
N SER A 48 -15.11 5.10 19.09
CA SER A 48 -13.99 4.53 18.35
C SER A 48 -13.43 3.31 19.08
N LEU A 49 -14.08 2.17 18.94
CA LEU A 49 -13.50 0.87 19.26
C LEU A 49 -12.42 0.53 18.21
N PRO A 50 -11.27 -0.05 18.62
CA PRO A 50 -10.25 -0.50 17.66
C PRO A 50 -10.79 -1.70 16.87
N GLY A 51 -11.07 -1.47 15.58
CA GLY A 51 -11.68 -2.46 14.69
C GLY A 51 -13.19 -2.32 14.58
N ASN A 52 -13.66 -1.55 13.61
CA ASN A 52 -15.05 -1.62 13.14
C ASN A 52 -15.16 -2.75 12.09
N PRO A 53 -15.76 -3.91 12.40
CA PRO A 53 -15.80 -5.05 11.47
C PRO A 53 -16.68 -4.81 10.23
N LEU A 54 -17.44 -3.71 10.20
CA LEU A 54 -18.28 -3.29 9.07
C LEU A 54 -17.71 -2.07 8.33
N GLY A 55 -16.52 -1.60 8.71
CA GLY A 55 -15.81 -0.53 7.99
C GLY A 55 -15.06 -1.04 6.76
N PRO A 56 -14.63 -0.15 5.86
CA PRO A 56 -13.66 -0.53 4.82
C PRO A 56 -12.37 -1.06 5.48
N PRO A 57 -11.71 -2.06 4.85
CA PRO A 57 -10.58 -2.76 5.45
C PRO A 57 -9.43 -1.78 5.75
N ALA A 58 -8.99 -1.72 7.01
CA ALA A 58 -7.94 -0.79 7.43
C ALA A 58 -6.54 -1.27 6.95
N PRO A 59 -5.62 -0.35 6.61
CA PRO A 59 -4.22 -0.72 6.36
C PRO A 59 -3.57 -1.33 7.62
N ALA A 60 -2.84 -2.42 7.43
CA ALA A 60 -2.09 -3.12 8.46
C ALA A 60 -0.58 -3.13 8.12
N HIS A 61 0.25 -3.27 9.15
CA HIS A 61 1.70 -3.28 9.02
C HIS A 61 2.30 -4.35 9.93
N LEU A 62 3.15 -5.20 9.36
CA LEU A 62 3.89 -6.26 10.04
C LEU A 62 5.38 -6.03 9.88
N THR A 63 6.16 -6.31 10.92
CA THR A 63 7.62 -6.24 10.86
C THR A 63 8.26 -7.46 11.53
N ALA A 64 9.39 -7.91 11.00
CA ALA A 64 10.22 -8.95 11.60
C ALA A 64 11.69 -8.67 11.28
N ARG A 65 12.58 -8.78 12.28
CA ARG A 65 14.02 -8.51 12.15
C ARG A 65 14.85 -9.68 12.64
N ARG A 66 15.98 -9.95 11.97
CA ARG A 66 17.04 -10.85 12.44
C ARG A 66 18.40 -10.21 12.28
N ARG A 67 19.32 -10.62 13.15
CA ARG A 67 20.73 -10.31 13.07
C ARG A 67 21.47 -11.56 12.65
N LEU A 68 22.16 -11.52 11.52
CA LEU A 68 22.80 -12.68 10.91
C LEU A 68 24.32 -12.48 10.76
N PRO A 69 25.15 -13.51 10.98
CA PRO A 69 26.62 -13.43 10.94
C PRO A 69 27.17 -13.52 9.51
N TYR A 70 26.62 -12.72 8.60
CA TYR A 70 26.97 -12.67 7.18
C TYR A 70 27.10 -11.22 6.69
N GLN A 71 27.78 -11.04 5.56
CA GLN A 71 27.90 -9.73 4.90
C GLN A 71 26.54 -9.27 4.37
N ALA A 72 26.24 -7.97 4.49
CA ALA A 72 24.98 -7.38 4.00
C ALA A 72 24.71 -7.66 2.52
N SER A 73 25.74 -7.62 1.65
CA SER A 73 25.60 -7.94 0.22
C SER A 73 25.21 -9.39 -0.03
N SER A 74 25.81 -10.36 0.67
CA SER A 74 25.46 -11.78 0.50
C SER A 74 24.04 -12.10 0.95
N LEU A 75 23.53 -11.40 1.97
CA LEU A 75 22.13 -11.50 2.37
C LEU A 75 21.20 -10.80 1.38
N TYR A 76 21.63 -9.65 0.87
CA TYR A 76 20.92 -8.91 -0.17
C TYR A 76 20.71 -9.77 -1.43
N ASP A 77 21.73 -10.49 -1.88
CA ASP A 77 21.66 -11.33 -3.08
C ASP A 77 20.59 -12.43 -2.96
N ILE A 78 20.42 -13.02 -1.77
CA ILE A 78 19.37 -14.02 -1.48
C ILE A 78 17.97 -13.40 -1.50
N ILE A 79 17.83 -12.13 -1.09
CA ILE A 79 16.57 -11.39 -1.12
C ILE A 79 16.24 -10.92 -2.55
N ALA A 80 17.26 -10.59 -3.34
CA ALA A 80 17.10 -10.21 -4.75
C ALA A 80 16.79 -11.41 -5.67
N ASP A 81 17.17 -12.63 -5.27
CA ASP A 81 16.80 -13.89 -5.93
C ASP A 81 15.34 -14.28 -5.64
N VAL A 82 14.42 -13.47 -6.19
CA VAL A 82 12.97 -13.68 -6.06
C VAL A 82 12.56 -15.02 -6.66
N ASP A 83 13.14 -15.47 -7.78
CA ASP A 83 12.83 -16.77 -8.41
C ASP A 83 13.00 -17.95 -7.43
N SER A 84 13.99 -17.90 -6.52
CA SER A 84 14.17 -18.92 -5.47
C SER A 84 13.09 -18.97 -4.39
N TYR A 85 12.22 -17.95 -4.23
CA TYR A 85 11.37 -17.81 -3.04
C TYR A 85 10.46 -19.02 -2.77
N ALA A 86 9.85 -19.61 -3.81
CA ALA A 86 8.99 -20.79 -3.67
C ALA A 86 9.73 -22.06 -3.21
N SER A 87 11.07 -22.08 -3.22
CA SER A 87 11.87 -23.20 -2.73
C SER A 87 12.11 -23.20 -1.22
N PHE A 88 11.90 -22.06 -0.54
CA PHE A 88 12.24 -21.93 0.89
C PHE A 88 11.24 -21.13 1.72
N LEU A 89 10.50 -20.16 1.16
CA LEU A 89 9.52 -19.40 1.93
C LEU A 89 8.27 -20.24 2.19
N PRO A 90 7.80 -20.33 3.45
CA PRO A 90 6.54 -21.00 3.75
C PRO A 90 5.40 -20.24 3.07
N TYR A 91 4.38 -20.98 2.64
CA TYR A 91 3.18 -20.47 1.97
C TYR A 91 3.41 -19.83 0.58
N CYS A 92 4.65 -19.65 0.13
CA CYS A 92 4.96 -19.26 -1.25
C CYS A 92 4.96 -20.50 -2.14
N THR A 93 3.90 -20.70 -2.93
CA THR A 93 3.76 -21.87 -3.82
C THR A 93 4.27 -21.63 -5.23
N HIS A 94 4.36 -20.36 -5.63
CA HIS A 94 4.98 -19.93 -6.88
C HIS A 94 5.76 -18.63 -6.65
N SER A 95 6.90 -18.52 -7.33
CA SER A 95 7.63 -17.27 -7.46
C SER A 95 8.29 -17.19 -8.83
N ARG A 96 8.21 -16.03 -9.48
CA ARG A 96 8.86 -15.81 -10.77
C ARG A 96 9.11 -14.34 -11.06
N VAL A 97 10.30 -13.98 -11.54
CA VAL A 97 10.58 -12.65 -12.10
C VAL A 97 10.08 -12.57 -13.54
N THR A 98 9.15 -11.66 -13.80
CA THR A 98 8.47 -11.48 -15.10
C THR A 98 9.06 -10.35 -15.93
N ALA A 99 9.70 -9.35 -15.31
CA ALA A 99 10.42 -8.28 -16.00
C ALA A 99 11.74 -7.94 -15.30
N TRP A 100 12.72 -7.47 -16.07
CA TRP A 100 14.07 -7.18 -15.61
C TRP A 100 14.53 -5.79 -16.09
N ARG A 101 15.27 -5.06 -15.25
CA ARG A 101 15.95 -3.80 -15.60
C ARG A 101 17.48 -4.00 -15.65
N PRO A 102 18.23 -3.20 -16.41
CA PRO A 102 19.69 -3.12 -16.29
C PRO A 102 20.10 -2.72 -14.87
N GLY A 103 21.26 -3.17 -14.40
CA GLY A 103 21.83 -2.68 -13.15
C GLY A 103 22.33 -1.23 -13.26
N PRO A 104 22.37 -0.46 -12.14
CA PRO A 104 22.83 0.92 -12.15
C PRO A 104 24.28 1.07 -12.63
N ASP A 105 25.15 0.10 -12.33
CA ASP A 105 26.55 0.07 -12.80
C ASP A 105 26.69 -0.40 -14.27
N GLY A 106 25.58 -0.58 -15.00
CA GLY A 106 25.54 -1.25 -16.31
C GLY A 106 25.89 -2.75 -16.26
N LYS A 107 26.13 -3.30 -15.07
CA LYS A 107 26.50 -4.71 -14.85
C LYS A 107 25.32 -5.49 -14.27
N GLY A 108 25.07 -6.65 -14.85
CA GLY A 108 23.98 -7.54 -14.46
C GLY A 108 22.59 -6.95 -14.76
N ARG A 109 21.57 -7.64 -14.25
CA ARG A 109 20.16 -7.27 -14.38
C ARG A 109 19.44 -7.52 -13.07
N TRP A 110 18.42 -6.72 -12.79
CA TRP A 110 17.75 -6.66 -11.50
C TRP A 110 16.24 -6.85 -11.71
N PRO A 111 15.53 -7.54 -10.80
CA PRO A 111 14.09 -7.73 -10.92
C PRO A 111 13.35 -6.39 -11.00
N ALA A 112 12.49 -6.26 -12.00
CA ALA A 112 11.66 -5.07 -12.25
C ALA A 112 10.17 -5.35 -12.01
N ALA A 113 9.74 -6.58 -12.27
CA ALA A 113 8.45 -7.11 -11.86
C ALA A 113 8.54 -8.61 -11.61
N GLY A 114 7.66 -9.12 -10.75
CA GLY A 114 7.54 -10.55 -10.49
C GLY A 114 6.15 -10.94 -10.01
N GLU A 115 5.88 -12.24 -10.07
CA GLU A 115 4.64 -12.86 -9.62
C GLU A 115 4.94 -13.76 -8.43
N LEU A 116 4.12 -13.64 -7.39
CA LEU A 116 4.14 -14.53 -6.23
C LEU A 116 2.75 -15.13 -6.07
N THR A 117 2.68 -16.46 -5.91
CA THR A 117 1.48 -17.12 -5.40
C THR A 117 1.70 -17.42 -3.93
N ALA A 118 0.85 -16.87 -3.08
CA ALA A 118 0.89 -17.06 -1.64
C ALA A 118 -0.42 -17.65 -1.14
N GLY A 119 -0.33 -18.70 -0.31
CA GLY A 119 -1.50 -19.45 0.17
C GLY A 119 -1.44 -19.78 1.66
N TRP A 120 -2.39 -19.24 2.42
CA TRP A 120 -2.53 -19.43 3.87
C TRP A 120 -3.93 -19.91 4.21
N GLY A 121 -4.02 -21.14 4.71
CA GLY A 121 -5.29 -21.79 5.03
C GLY A 121 -6.20 -21.91 3.80
N PRO A 122 -7.44 -21.38 3.82
CA PRO A 122 -8.36 -21.47 2.70
C PRO A 122 -8.12 -20.43 1.59
N VAL A 123 -7.20 -19.49 1.78
CA VAL A 123 -6.90 -18.42 0.81
C VAL A 123 -5.65 -18.77 0.03
N THR A 124 -5.69 -18.68 -1.30
CA THR A 124 -4.51 -18.73 -2.17
C THR A 124 -4.70 -17.72 -3.29
N GLU A 125 -3.73 -16.82 -3.46
CA GLU A 125 -3.79 -15.72 -4.41
C GLU A 125 -2.46 -15.58 -5.14
N THR A 126 -2.51 -15.31 -6.45
CA THR A 126 -1.35 -14.87 -7.24
C THR A 126 -1.40 -13.35 -7.42
N TYR A 127 -0.35 -12.64 -7.02
CA TYR A 127 -0.23 -11.20 -7.19
C TYR A 127 1.06 -10.82 -7.93
N THR A 128 0.92 -9.90 -8.88
CA THR A 128 2.06 -9.33 -9.61
C THR A 128 2.53 -8.06 -8.91
N SER A 129 3.82 -7.97 -8.60
CA SER A 129 4.47 -6.82 -7.97
C SER A 129 5.39 -6.10 -8.94
N ARG A 130 5.42 -4.76 -8.87
CA ARG A 130 6.58 -3.97 -9.32
C ARG A 130 7.69 -4.15 -8.30
N LEU A 131 8.92 -4.34 -8.77
CA LEU A 131 10.10 -4.58 -7.94
C LEU A 131 11.07 -3.40 -8.05
N TYR A 132 11.55 -2.96 -6.89
CA TYR A 132 12.45 -1.84 -6.72
C TYR A 132 13.64 -2.27 -5.87
N CYS A 133 14.83 -2.25 -6.46
CA CYS A 133 16.03 -2.84 -5.89
C CYS A 133 17.12 -1.78 -5.74
N ILE A 134 17.50 -1.45 -4.50
CA ILE A 134 18.67 -0.60 -4.18
C ILE A 134 19.81 -1.55 -3.82
N PRO A 135 20.91 -1.62 -4.62
CA PRO A 135 22.00 -2.56 -4.44
C PRO A 135 22.53 -2.65 -3.01
N GLY A 136 22.63 -3.88 -2.48
CA GLY A 136 23.18 -4.17 -1.15
C GLY A 136 22.38 -3.62 0.04
N ARG A 137 21.22 -2.98 -0.19
CA ARG A 137 20.44 -2.29 0.85
C ARG A 137 18.97 -2.72 0.90
N ILE A 138 18.20 -2.55 -0.18
CA ILE A 138 16.72 -2.68 -0.15
C ILE A 138 16.19 -3.46 -1.36
N VAL A 139 15.23 -4.35 -1.10
CA VAL A 139 14.36 -4.95 -2.12
C VAL A 139 12.93 -4.66 -1.71
N GLU A 140 12.19 -3.90 -2.52
CA GLU A 140 10.82 -3.51 -2.24
C GLU A 140 9.88 -3.93 -3.37
N ALA A 141 8.86 -4.71 -3.03
CA ALA A 141 7.83 -5.20 -3.92
C ALA A 141 6.52 -4.45 -3.68
N VAL A 142 5.91 -3.90 -4.73
CA VAL A 142 4.71 -3.05 -4.67
C VAL A 142 3.63 -3.60 -5.60
N SER A 143 2.51 -4.04 -5.02
CA SER A 143 1.32 -4.54 -5.71
C SER A 143 0.10 -3.65 -5.44
N GLY A 144 -0.85 -3.67 -6.38
CA GLY A 144 -2.08 -2.88 -6.30
C GLY A 144 -1.81 -1.37 -6.21
N LYS A 145 -2.57 -0.69 -5.35
CA LYS A 145 -2.47 0.75 -5.07
C LYS A 145 -1.37 1.09 -4.06
N GLY A 146 -0.47 0.16 -3.76
CA GLY A 146 0.64 0.37 -2.85
C GLY A 146 1.59 1.48 -3.31
N THR A 147 2.13 2.23 -2.35
CA THR A 147 3.17 3.25 -2.59
C THR A 147 4.55 2.73 -2.18
N PRO A 148 5.58 2.88 -3.04
CA PRO A 148 6.96 2.58 -2.64
C PRO A 148 7.38 3.48 -1.47
N GLY A 149 8.18 2.92 -0.56
CA GLY A 149 8.84 3.63 0.53
C GLY A 149 10.29 4.00 0.20
N ILE A 150 10.79 3.72 -1.00
CA ILE A 150 12.07 4.25 -1.48
C ILE A 150 11.90 5.70 -1.96
N SER A 151 12.90 6.55 -1.74
CA SER A 151 12.83 7.95 -2.15
C SER A 151 13.01 8.10 -3.68
N PRO A 152 12.42 9.13 -4.33
CA PRO A 152 12.67 9.40 -5.75
C PRO A 152 14.15 9.69 -6.09
N ALA A 153 14.92 10.17 -5.11
CA ALA A 153 16.37 10.39 -5.26
C ALA A 153 17.13 9.05 -5.33
N GLU A 154 16.96 8.17 -4.33
CA GLU A 154 17.58 6.83 -4.33
C GLU A 154 17.14 5.99 -5.54
N ALA A 155 15.87 6.10 -5.94
CA ALA A 155 15.36 5.47 -7.15
C ALA A 155 16.12 5.96 -8.40
N LYS A 156 16.23 7.27 -8.59
CA LYS A 156 16.91 7.88 -9.74
C LYS A 156 18.40 7.55 -9.78
N GLU A 157 19.08 7.55 -8.62
CA GLU A 157 20.47 7.11 -8.50
C GLU A 157 20.67 5.66 -8.96
N CYS A 158 19.68 4.79 -8.68
CA CYS A 158 19.69 3.40 -9.13
C CYS A 158 19.16 3.19 -10.57
N GLY A 159 18.87 4.26 -11.32
CA GLY A 159 18.26 4.17 -12.66
C GLY A 159 16.80 3.71 -12.68
N ILE A 160 16.13 3.74 -11.52
CA ILE A 160 14.72 3.32 -11.35
C ILE A 160 13.79 4.50 -11.62
N ASN A 161 12.88 4.34 -12.57
CA ASN A 161 11.72 5.21 -12.72
C ASN A 161 10.54 4.64 -11.92
N LEU A 162 10.06 5.36 -10.91
CA LEU A 162 8.94 4.92 -10.07
C LEU A 162 7.60 4.89 -10.81
N ASP A 163 7.45 5.77 -11.80
CA ASP A 163 6.25 5.93 -12.64
C ASP A 163 6.27 5.03 -13.90
N GLU A 164 7.26 4.14 -14.01
CA GLU A 164 7.35 3.16 -15.09
C GLU A 164 6.16 2.20 -15.08
N ILE A 165 5.38 2.20 -16.16
CA ILE A 165 4.28 1.25 -16.36
C ILE A 165 4.87 -0.05 -16.93
N ILE A 166 5.05 -1.04 -16.07
CA ILE A 166 5.55 -2.36 -16.48
C ILE A 166 4.37 -3.23 -16.94
N PRO A 167 4.42 -3.85 -18.14
CA PRO A 167 3.40 -4.79 -18.59
C PRO A 167 3.19 -5.93 -17.58
N GLY A 168 1.93 -6.29 -17.34
CA GLY A 168 1.55 -7.32 -16.36
C GLY A 168 1.36 -6.81 -14.93
N THR A 169 2.00 -5.72 -14.50
CA THR A 169 1.90 -5.22 -13.11
C THR A 169 0.67 -4.34 -12.83
N LYS A 170 -0.45 -4.56 -13.53
CA LYS A 170 -1.68 -3.81 -13.26
C LYS A 170 -2.24 -4.21 -11.88
N ALA A 171 -2.90 -3.27 -11.21
CA ALA A 171 -3.69 -3.60 -10.03
C ALA A 171 -4.77 -4.62 -10.43
N SER A 172 -4.83 -5.76 -9.74
CA SER A 172 -5.84 -6.79 -9.96
C SER A 172 -7.20 -6.28 -9.49
N GLU A 173 -8.08 -5.94 -10.43
CA GLU A 173 -9.48 -5.64 -10.11
C GLU A 173 -10.12 -6.90 -9.49
N GLY A 174 -10.48 -6.82 -8.20
CA GLY A 174 -11.05 -7.93 -7.45
C GLY A 174 -10.05 -8.89 -6.78
N GLY A 175 -8.74 -8.60 -6.82
CA GLY A 175 -7.74 -9.40 -6.12
C GLY A 175 -7.80 -9.28 -4.59
N LEU A 176 -7.07 -10.15 -3.88
CA LEU A 176 -7.03 -10.24 -2.42
C LEU A 176 -6.64 -8.91 -1.75
N PHE A 177 -5.67 -8.19 -2.33
CA PHE A 177 -5.09 -6.97 -1.78
C PHE A 177 -5.40 -5.73 -2.62
N GLU A 178 -6.02 -4.72 -1.99
CA GLU A 178 -6.13 -3.35 -2.52
C GLU A 178 -4.73 -2.71 -2.63
N SER A 179 -3.87 -2.98 -1.64
CA SER A 179 -2.45 -2.68 -1.68
C SER A 179 -1.64 -3.72 -0.90
N LEU A 180 -0.45 -4.06 -1.41
CA LEU A 180 0.53 -4.87 -0.71
C LEU A 180 1.92 -4.31 -1.04
N VAL A 181 2.68 -3.94 -0.01
CA VAL A 181 4.06 -3.49 -0.12
C VAL A 181 4.93 -4.31 0.83
N THR A 182 5.79 -5.12 0.26
CA THR A 182 6.76 -5.95 1.00
C THR A 182 8.14 -5.35 0.80
N ARG A 183 8.75 -4.86 1.87
CA ARG A 183 10.09 -4.28 1.89
C ARG A 183 11.01 -5.15 2.72
N TRP A 184 12.12 -5.57 2.12
CA TRP A 184 13.28 -6.08 2.80
C TRP A 184 14.35 -5.00 2.85
N ALA A 185 14.97 -4.82 4.01
CA ALA A 185 16.12 -3.95 4.21
C ALA A 185 17.26 -4.71 4.87
N VAL A 186 18.49 -4.49 4.43
CA VAL A 186 19.71 -5.05 5.01
C VAL A 186 20.64 -3.91 5.39
N THR A 187 21.15 -3.94 6.62
CA THR A 187 22.11 -2.96 7.13
C THR A 187 23.36 -3.69 7.63
N GLN A 188 24.52 -3.32 7.10
CA GLN A 188 25.80 -3.82 7.58
C GLN A 188 26.08 -3.24 8.98
N GLU A 189 26.33 -4.09 9.97
CA GLU A 189 26.76 -3.63 11.29
C GLU A 189 28.22 -3.15 11.20
N ALA A 190 28.51 -2.00 11.82
CA ALA A 190 29.84 -1.40 11.83
C ALA A 190 30.79 -2.26 12.68
N GLY A 191 31.65 -3.03 12.02
CA GLY A 191 32.57 -3.93 12.70
C GLY A 191 33.64 -3.19 13.49
N THR A 192 33.75 -3.49 14.79
CA THR A 192 35.03 -3.34 15.50
C THR A 192 36.00 -4.40 14.98
N GLY A 193 37.25 -3.99 14.72
CA GLY A 193 38.18 -4.71 13.85
C GLY A 193 38.41 -6.18 14.19
N GLY A 194 38.46 -7.03 13.16
CA GLY A 194 38.78 -8.46 13.27
C GLY A 194 37.60 -9.39 13.55
N SER A 195 36.41 -8.87 13.88
CA SER A 195 35.21 -9.70 14.06
C SER A 195 34.58 -10.13 12.72
N ARG A 196 33.77 -11.20 12.76
CA ARG A 196 32.97 -11.65 11.59
C ARG A 196 31.98 -10.54 11.18
N PRO A 197 31.66 -10.38 9.88
CA PRO A 197 30.65 -9.42 9.46
C PRO A 197 29.29 -9.84 10.02
N TRP A 198 28.59 -8.87 10.60
CA TRP A 198 27.20 -9.01 11.04
C TRP A 198 26.32 -8.05 10.25
N ALA A 199 25.11 -8.47 9.94
CA ALA A 199 24.13 -7.61 9.29
C ALA A 199 22.75 -7.82 9.91
N ASP A 200 22.03 -6.71 10.05
CA ASP A 200 20.62 -6.72 10.45
C ASP A 200 19.75 -6.76 9.19
N VAL A 201 18.83 -7.72 9.14
CA VAL A 201 17.83 -7.90 8.07
C VAL A 201 16.45 -7.63 8.64
N GLU A 202 15.70 -6.75 8.01
CA GLU A 202 14.34 -6.39 8.38
C GLU A 202 13.36 -6.64 7.22
N LEU A 203 12.31 -7.42 7.50
CA LEU A 203 11.13 -7.58 6.67
C LEU A 203 10.03 -6.66 7.21
N SER A 204 9.41 -5.89 6.31
CA SER A 204 8.35 -4.94 6.60
C SER A 204 7.24 -5.10 5.55
N ILE A 205 6.05 -5.56 5.96
CA ILE A 205 4.91 -5.82 5.07
C ILE A 205 3.78 -4.88 5.43
N ARG A 206 3.48 -3.91 4.56
CA ARG A 206 2.31 -3.03 4.64
C ARG A 206 1.24 -3.56 3.69
N TYR A 207 0.03 -3.80 4.15
CA TYR A 207 -1.03 -4.32 3.29
C TYR A 207 -2.42 -3.79 3.64
N GLN A 208 -3.32 -3.83 2.66
CA GLN A 208 -4.74 -3.57 2.81
C GLN A 208 -5.46 -4.59 1.93
N PHE A 209 -6.33 -5.41 2.52
CA PHE A 209 -7.18 -6.32 1.76
C PHE A 209 -8.23 -5.55 0.97
N ALA A 210 -8.71 -6.10 -0.15
CA ALA A 210 -9.80 -5.49 -0.92
C ALA A 210 -11.18 -5.64 -0.24
N ASN A 211 -11.35 -6.64 0.63
CA ASN A 211 -12.62 -6.96 1.30
C ASN A 211 -12.39 -7.23 2.81
N PRO A 212 -13.22 -6.68 3.74
CA PRO A 212 -13.13 -6.95 5.17
C PRO A 212 -13.17 -8.45 5.56
N MET A 213 -13.85 -9.29 4.78
CA MET A 213 -13.94 -10.73 5.06
C MET A 213 -12.57 -11.41 5.08
N TYR A 214 -11.63 -10.96 4.24
CA TYR A 214 -10.26 -11.49 4.24
C TYR A 214 -9.49 -11.09 5.49
N GLN A 215 -9.69 -9.87 6.01
CA GLN A 215 -9.09 -9.45 7.29
C GLN A 215 -9.49 -10.36 8.44
N VAL A 216 -10.77 -10.70 8.53
CA VAL A 216 -11.28 -11.62 9.55
C VAL A 216 -10.70 -13.02 9.37
N ALA A 217 -10.68 -13.53 8.13
CA ALA A 217 -10.18 -14.87 7.81
C ALA A 217 -8.68 -15.07 8.09
N THR A 218 -7.85 -14.03 7.95
CA THR A 218 -6.39 -14.13 8.13
C THR A 218 -5.86 -13.50 9.42
N ALA A 219 -6.72 -12.96 10.30
CA ALA A 219 -6.30 -12.19 11.48
C ALA A 219 -5.36 -12.97 12.42
N SER A 220 -5.59 -14.27 12.60
CA SER A 220 -4.79 -15.14 13.46
C SER A 220 -3.40 -15.43 12.91
N VAL A 221 -3.27 -15.61 11.59
CA VAL A 221 -2.00 -15.99 10.94
C VAL A 221 -1.13 -14.79 10.57
N ALA A 222 -1.72 -13.62 10.33
CA ALA A 222 -1.01 -12.44 9.81
C ALA A 222 0.24 -12.07 10.64
N ASN A 223 0.12 -12.06 11.96
CA ASN A 223 1.24 -11.73 12.85
C ASN A 223 2.37 -12.79 12.85
N GLU A 224 2.04 -14.06 12.58
CA GLU A 224 3.00 -15.16 12.55
C GLU A 224 3.75 -15.23 11.22
N MET A 225 3.07 -14.89 10.10
CA MET A 225 3.60 -14.94 8.73
C MET A 225 4.97 -14.27 8.58
N ALA A 226 5.14 -13.04 9.07
CA ALA A 226 6.40 -12.31 8.96
C ALA A 226 7.54 -13.00 9.71
N GLY A 227 7.25 -13.60 10.88
CA GLY A 227 8.20 -14.40 11.65
C GLY A 227 8.61 -15.68 10.93
N LEU A 228 7.65 -16.39 10.33
CA LEU A 228 7.90 -17.62 9.57
C LEU A 228 8.74 -17.35 8.30
N MET A 229 8.42 -16.29 7.55
CA MET A 229 9.21 -15.87 6.37
C MET A 229 10.66 -15.54 6.74
N VAL A 230 10.86 -14.80 7.83
CA VAL A 230 12.20 -14.39 8.29
C VAL A 230 13.01 -15.56 8.86
N ASN A 231 12.36 -16.51 9.57
CA ASN A 231 13.02 -17.75 10.02
C ASN A 231 13.44 -18.64 8.83
N ALA A 232 12.59 -18.72 7.79
CA ALA A 232 12.90 -19.47 6.59
C ALA A 232 14.04 -18.83 5.78
N PHE A 233 14.07 -17.50 5.71
CA PHE A 233 15.19 -16.75 5.15
C PHE A 233 16.50 -16.99 5.92
N GLU A 234 16.48 -16.94 7.26
CA GLU A 234 17.64 -17.26 8.10
C GLU A 234 18.18 -18.68 7.81
N LYS A 235 17.29 -19.67 7.68
CA LYS A 235 17.66 -21.02 7.28
C LYS A 235 18.29 -21.04 5.88
N ARG A 236 17.68 -20.40 4.89
CA ARG A 236 18.21 -20.31 3.51
C ARG A 236 19.59 -19.65 3.47
N ALA A 237 19.80 -18.59 4.25
CA ALA A 237 21.10 -17.94 4.40
C ALA A 237 22.15 -18.87 5.02
N LYS A 238 21.77 -19.68 6.03
CA LYS A 238 22.65 -20.72 6.59
C LYS A 238 22.99 -21.80 5.57
N ASP A 239 22.02 -22.27 4.79
CA ASP A 239 22.24 -23.34 3.81
C ASP A 239 23.15 -22.88 2.66
N LEU A 240 23.02 -21.63 2.18
CA LEU A 240 23.83 -21.08 1.08
C LEU A 240 25.19 -20.53 1.53
N LEU A 241 25.25 -19.80 2.65
CA LEU A 241 26.45 -19.08 3.10
C LEU A 241 27.24 -19.83 4.20
N GLY A 242 26.60 -20.79 4.87
CA GLY A 242 27.23 -21.61 5.91
C GLY A 242 28.05 -22.79 5.36
N ALA A 243 27.76 -23.24 4.14
CA ALA A 243 28.44 -24.38 3.50
C ALA A 243 29.90 -24.08 3.07
N GLY A 244 30.33 -22.82 3.09
CA GLY A 244 31.69 -22.40 2.72
C GLY A 244 32.75 -22.52 3.82
N ARG A 245 32.59 -23.44 4.78
CA ARG A 245 33.53 -23.61 5.90
C ARG A 245 33.98 -25.08 6.04
N PRO A 246 35.28 -25.38 5.86
CA PRO A 246 35.85 -26.67 6.23
C PRO A 246 35.93 -26.85 7.76
#